data_AF-A0AA92H1W2-F1
#
_entry.id   AF-A0AA92H1W2-F1
#
_cell.length_a   1.000
_cell.length_b   1.000
_cell.length_c   1.000
_cell.angle_alpha   90.00
_cell.angle_beta   90.00
_cell.angle_gamma   90.00
#
_symmetry.space_group_name_H-M   'P 1'
#
loop_
_entity.id
_entity.type
_entity.pdbx_description
1 polymer ?
#
loop_
_entity_poly.entity_id
_entity_poly.type
_entity_poly.pdbx_seq_one_letter_code
_entity_poly.pdbx_strand_id
1 'polypeptide(L)'
;MTPATTQVVRPAGAGHETLYVLLLCLLILCAAASVVLWHSEADTSNTIAAHQLDARRDLSAGEQGIYADLRVTLDEIRLLQTEGQALPSPAQLAEEGFAPFAQDASSVSRGGHAWQVLDQAYLGLSQNPQVAGSFLMRIAPEDDAQVDIWLNRSPSASAPRDLGQQQLIAAGWQQVVVQFDAGVTRQHRH
;
A
#
# COMPACT_ATOMS: atom_id res chain seq x y z
N MET A 1 -9.77 86.30 -15.92
CA MET A 1 -9.49 85.02 -16.60
C MET A 1 -8.17 84.51 -16.04
N THR A 2 -8.21 83.51 -15.17
CA THR A 2 -7.00 82.92 -14.56
C THR A 2 -6.56 81.75 -15.45
N PRO A 3 -5.29 81.66 -15.88
CA PRO A 3 -4.87 80.58 -16.76
C PRO A 3 -4.97 79.23 -16.04
N ALA A 4 -5.52 78.23 -16.72
CA ALA A 4 -5.58 76.87 -16.21
C ALA A 4 -4.18 76.25 -16.24
N THR A 5 -3.65 75.89 -15.07
CA THR A 5 -2.39 75.18 -14.94
C THR A 5 -2.63 73.69 -15.18
N THR A 6 -2.24 73.18 -16.34
CA THR A 6 -2.29 71.75 -16.63
C THR A 6 -1.04 71.07 -16.06
N GLN A 7 -1.22 70.20 -15.07
CA GLN A 7 -0.14 69.39 -14.49
C GLN A 7 -0.17 68.00 -15.12
N VAL A 8 0.88 67.62 -15.84
CA VAL A 8 1.04 66.28 -16.41
C VAL A 8 1.72 65.38 -15.37
N VAL A 9 0.96 64.45 -14.79
CA VAL A 9 1.49 63.42 -13.88
C VAL A 9 2.05 62.29 -14.73
N ARG A 10 3.35 62.03 -14.65
CA ARG A 10 3.95 60.87 -15.32
C ARG A 10 3.46 59.58 -14.64
N PRO A 11 3.06 58.55 -15.39
CA PRO A 11 2.65 57.28 -14.79
C PRO A 11 3.80 56.70 -13.96
N ALA A 12 3.50 56.23 -12.75
CA ALA A 12 4.47 55.55 -11.89
C ALA A 12 4.97 54.31 -12.64
N GLY A 13 6.25 54.30 -13.00
CA GLY A 13 6.88 53.21 -13.74
C GLY A 13 7.11 51.97 -12.88
N ALA A 14 6.03 51.25 -12.53
CA ALA A 14 6.06 50.03 -11.73
C ALA A 14 6.65 48.80 -12.47
N GLY A 15 7.08 48.97 -13.73
CA GLY A 15 7.64 47.88 -14.55
C GLY A 15 8.89 47.25 -13.93
N HIS A 16 9.72 48.04 -13.24
CA HIS A 16 10.91 47.51 -12.55
C HIS A 16 10.53 46.68 -11.32
N GLU A 17 9.51 47.09 -10.55
CA GLU A 17 9.05 46.35 -9.37
C GLU A 17 8.43 45.00 -9.78
N THR A 18 7.60 44.99 -10.83
CA THR A 18 7.04 43.75 -11.37
C THR A 18 8.14 42.84 -11.94
N LEU A 19 9.15 43.43 -12.58
CA LEU A 19 10.32 42.68 -13.08
C LEU A 19 11.10 42.03 -11.93
N TYR A 20 11.35 42.75 -10.83
CA TYR A 20 12.06 42.19 -9.67
C TYR A 20 11.26 41.08 -9.00
N VAL A 21 9.95 41.21 -8.87
CA VAL A 21 9.07 40.16 -8.34
C VAL A 21 9.10 38.92 -9.24
N LEU A 22 9.00 39.10 -10.56
CA LEU A 22 9.06 37.99 -11.51
C LEU A 22 10.41 37.27 -11.44
N LEU A 23 11.51 38.01 -11.34
CA LEU A 23 12.86 37.45 -11.25
C LEU A 23 13.04 36.67 -9.94
N LEU A 24 12.53 37.20 -8.82
CA LEU A 24 12.53 36.49 -7.54
C LEU A 24 11.72 35.19 -7.62
N CYS A 25 10.53 35.21 -8.21
CA CYS A 25 9.72 34.01 -8.42
C CYS A 25 10.46 32.97 -9.27
N LEU A 26 11.09 33.39 -10.38
CA LEU A 26 11.87 32.48 -11.22
C LEU A 26 13.04 31.86 -10.45
N LEU A 27 13.73 32.65 -9.63
CA LEU A 27 14.85 32.18 -8.80
C LEU A 27 14.38 31.13 -7.79
N ILE A 28 13.25 31.36 -7.11
CA ILE A 28 12.65 30.39 -6.19
C ILE A 28 12.29 29.10 -6.92
N LEU A 29 11.66 29.19 -8.10
CA LEU A 29 11.30 28.02 -8.90
C LEU A 29 12.54 27.25 -9.36
N CYS A 30 13.59 27.93 -9.81
CA CYS A 30 14.85 27.30 -10.18
C CYS A 30 15.52 26.62 -8.98
N ALA A 31 15.52 27.25 -7.80
CA ALA A 31 16.07 26.67 -6.58
C ALA A 31 15.26 25.43 -6.15
N ALA A 32 13.94 25.51 -6.15
CA ALA A 32 13.06 24.38 -5.86
C ALA A 32 13.25 23.24 -6.86
N ALA A 33 13.28 23.54 -8.16
CA ALA A 33 13.54 22.55 -9.20
C ALA A 33 14.93 21.91 -9.05
N SER A 34 15.96 22.69 -8.71
CA SER A 34 17.31 22.17 -8.45
C SER A 34 17.33 21.26 -7.23
N VAL A 35 16.66 21.66 -6.14
CA VAL A 35 16.51 20.83 -4.95
C VAL A 35 15.77 19.54 -5.28
N VAL A 36 14.68 19.60 -6.06
CA VAL A 36 13.91 18.43 -6.50
C VAL A 36 14.74 17.52 -7.40
N LEU A 37 15.56 18.06 -8.31
CA LEU A 37 16.46 17.27 -9.16
C LEU A 37 17.65 16.68 -8.38
N TRP A 38 18.04 17.30 -7.26
CA TRP A 38 19.08 16.77 -6.38
C TRP A 38 18.51 15.75 -5.39
N HIS A 39 17.30 15.96 -4.89
CA HIS A 39 16.54 15.05 -4.03
C HIS A 39 15.73 14.00 -4.79
N SER A 40 15.70 14.04 -6.12
CA SER A 40 15.34 12.87 -6.91
C SER A 40 16.49 11.90 -6.76
N GLU A 41 16.54 11.23 -5.61
CA GLU A 41 17.26 9.99 -5.44
C GLU A 41 16.95 9.17 -6.68
N ALA A 42 18.00 8.84 -7.43
CA ALA A 42 17.92 7.77 -8.41
C ALA A 42 17.24 6.62 -7.66
N ASP A 43 16.06 6.20 -8.12
CA ASP A 43 15.32 5.07 -7.57
C ASP A 43 16.34 3.98 -7.36
N THR A 44 16.82 3.86 -6.12
CA THR A 44 17.68 2.77 -5.74
C THR A 44 16.66 1.69 -5.61
N SER A 45 16.41 1.06 -6.75
CA SER A 45 15.59 -0.12 -6.94
C SER A 45 16.19 -1.19 -6.05
N ASN A 46 15.92 -1.09 -4.76
CA ASN A 46 16.23 -2.10 -3.78
C ASN A 46 15.39 -3.28 -4.24
N THR A 47 16.09 -4.20 -4.91
CA THR A 47 15.52 -5.08 -5.92
C THR A 47 14.56 -6.03 -5.23
N ILE A 48 13.29 -5.66 -5.16
CA ILE A 48 12.20 -6.57 -4.83
C ILE A 48 12.39 -7.75 -5.77
N ALA A 49 12.60 -8.94 -5.18
CA ALA A 49 12.74 -10.14 -6.01
C ALA A 49 11.50 -10.25 -6.90
N ALA A 50 11.60 -10.73 -8.14
CA ALA A 50 10.47 -10.72 -9.08
C ALA A 50 9.18 -11.40 -8.56
N HIS A 51 9.30 -12.23 -7.52
CA HIS A 51 8.21 -12.89 -6.82
C HIS A 51 7.63 -12.09 -5.63
N GLN A 52 8.09 -10.87 -5.38
CA GLN A 52 7.65 -10.04 -4.26
C GLN A 52 6.91 -8.80 -4.78
N LEU A 53 6.03 -8.27 -3.94
CA LEU A 53 5.28 -7.04 -4.16
C LEU A 53 5.44 -6.15 -2.93
N ASP A 54 5.75 -4.88 -3.12
CA ASP A 54 5.73 -3.89 -2.03
C ASP A 54 4.28 -3.56 -1.67
N ALA A 55 3.89 -3.86 -0.43
CA ALA A 55 2.57 -3.55 0.09
C ALA A 55 2.17 -2.07 -0.07
N ARG A 56 3.14 -1.14 -0.11
CA ARG A 56 2.89 0.30 -0.22
C ARG A 56 2.70 0.78 -1.64
N ARG A 57 3.37 0.16 -2.61
CA ARG A 57 3.49 0.69 -3.98
C ARG A 57 2.76 -0.18 -5.00
N ASP A 58 2.75 -1.50 -4.79
CA ASP A 58 2.36 -2.44 -5.83
C ASP A 58 0.92 -2.95 -5.68
N LEU A 59 0.26 -2.73 -4.53
CA LEU A 59 -1.13 -3.14 -4.29
C LEU A 59 -2.13 -2.07 -4.76
N SER A 60 -3.23 -2.51 -5.38
CA SER A 60 -4.41 -1.66 -5.64
C SER A 60 -5.16 -1.30 -4.36
N ALA A 61 -6.07 -0.32 -4.40
CA ALA A 61 -6.82 0.10 -3.21
C ALA A 61 -7.65 -1.05 -2.59
N GLY A 62 -8.27 -1.91 -3.41
CA GLY A 62 -9.00 -3.08 -2.93
C GLY A 62 -8.09 -4.10 -2.25
N GLU A 63 -6.95 -4.38 -2.87
CA GLU A 63 -5.92 -5.28 -2.34
C GLU A 63 -5.28 -4.75 -1.05
N GLN A 64 -5.02 -3.44 -0.95
CA GLN A 64 -4.51 -2.80 0.26
C GLN A 64 -5.48 -2.94 1.44
N GLY A 65 -6.78 -2.78 1.18
CA GLY A 65 -7.81 -2.99 2.20
C GLY A 65 -7.81 -4.42 2.72
N ILE A 66 -7.82 -5.43 1.84
CA ILE A 66 -7.77 -6.84 2.24
C ILE A 66 -6.48 -7.16 2.99
N TYR A 67 -5.34 -6.67 2.50
CA TYR A 67 -4.05 -6.87 3.14
C TYR A 67 -4.03 -6.29 4.56
N ALA A 68 -4.60 -5.10 4.76
CA ALA A 68 -4.73 -4.49 6.07
C ALA A 68 -5.65 -5.30 7.00
N ASP A 69 -6.81 -5.72 6.50
CA ASP A 69 -7.76 -6.54 7.26
C ASP A 69 -7.12 -7.86 7.70
N LEU A 70 -6.46 -8.59 6.79
CA LEU A 70 -5.78 -9.85 7.09
C LEU A 70 -4.72 -9.68 8.18
N ARG A 71 -3.98 -8.57 8.17
CA ARG A 71 -2.99 -8.28 9.20
C ARG A 71 -3.60 -8.03 10.56
N VAL A 72 -4.71 -7.31 10.61
CA VAL A 72 -5.44 -7.04 11.86
C VAL A 72 -6.02 -8.34 12.42
N THR A 73 -6.65 -9.14 11.56
CA THR A 73 -7.30 -10.39 11.97
C THR A 73 -6.32 -11.51 12.27
N LEU A 74 -5.07 -11.45 11.79
CA LEU A 74 -4.05 -12.45 12.12
C LEU A 74 -3.82 -12.59 13.62
N ASP A 75 -3.80 -11.47 14.36
CA ASP A 75 -3.60 -11.49 15.81
C ASP A 75 -4.79 -12.15 16.53
N GLU A 76 -6.01 -11.87 16.05
CA GLU A 76 -7.24 -12.50 16.56
C GLU A 76 -7.29 -14.00 16.24
N ILE A 77 -6.90 -14.40 15.03
CA ILE A 77 -6.79 -15.81 14.62
C ILE A 77 -5.82 -16.56 15.54
N ARG A 78 -4.68 -15.96 15.88
CA ARG A 78 -3.69 -16.56 16.79
C ARG A 78 -4.26 -16.74 18.19
N LEU A 79 -4.96 -15.73 18.71
CA LEU A 79 -5.64 -15.81 20.00
C LEU A 79 -6.65 -16.96 20.02
N LEU A 80 -7.55 -17.01 19.05
CA LEU A 80 -8.56 -18.07 18.92
C LEU A 80 -7.94 -19.45 18.72
N GLN A 81 -6.82 -19.55 17.99
CA GLN A 81 -6.09 -20.79 17.80
C GLN A 81 -5.50 -21.32 19.11
N THR A 82 -4.97 -20.43 19.96
CA THR A 82 -4.42 -20.79 21.27
C THR A 82 -5.52 -21.23 22.24
N GLU A 83 -6.68 -20.57 22.21
CA GLU A 83 -7.83 -20.93 23.04
C GLU A 83 -8.48 -22.26 22.61
N GLY A 84 -8.69 -22.45 21.31
CA GLY A 84 -9.37 -23.61 20.74
C GLY A 84 -8.47 -24.80 20.40
N GLN A 85 -7.14 -24.64 20.48
CA GLN A 85 -6.12 -25.59 20.04
C GLN A 85 -6.25 -26.02 18.56
N ALA A 86 -6.91 -25.21 17.73
CA ALA A 86 -7.17 -25.49 16.32
C ALA A 86 -7.32 -24.18 15.54
N LEU A 87 -6.95 -24.21 14.26
CA LEU A 87 -7.10 -23.03 13.40
C LEU A 87 -8.60 -22.74 13.15
N PRO A 88 -9.11 -21.52 13.43
CA PRO A 88 -10.52 -21.21 13.27
C PRO A 88 -10.91 -21.23 11.79
N SER A 89 -12.10 -21.79 11.50
CA SER A 89 -12.62 -21.84 10.14
C SER A 89 -13.03 -20.44 9.64
N PRO A 90 -13.03 -20.19 8.32
CA PRO A 90 -13.46 -18.90 7.78
C PRO A 90 -14.92 -18.56 8.13
N ALA A 91 -15.76 -19.58 8.30
CA ALA A 91 -17.15 -19.39 8.71
C ALA A 91 -17.24 -18.86 10.16
N GLN A 92 -16.44 -19.40 11.08
CA GLN A 92 -16.36 -18.90 12.45
C GLN A 92 -15.87 -17.45 12.48
N LEU A 93 -14.79 -17.15 11.74
CA LEU A 93 -14.28 -15.78 11.64
C LEU A 93 -15.32 -14.81 11.05
N ALA A 94 -16.13 -15.28 10.09
CA ALA A 94 -17.21 -14.50 9.51
C ALA A 94 -18.37 -14.27 10.50
N GLU A 95 -18.73 -15.27 11.30
CA GLU A 95 -19.75 -15.17 12.36
C GLU A 95 -19.33 -14.17 13.45
N GLU A 96 -18.05 -14.12 13.79
CA GLU A 96 -17.47 -13.13 14.71
C GLU A 96 -17.32 -11.73 14.09
N GLY A 97 -17.57 -11.60 12.77
CA GLY A 97 -17.53 -10.31 12.08
C GLY A 97 -16.12 -9.85 11.71
N PHE A 98 -15.13 -10.75 11.68
CA PHE A 98 -13.78 -10.40 11.26
C PHE A 98 -13.69 -10.21 9.75
N ALA A 99 -13.25 -9.03 9.31
CA ALA A 99 -12.86 -8.81 7.92
C ALA A 99 -11.55 -9.57 7.61
N PRO A 100 -11.28 -9.97 6.35
CA PRO A 100 -12.15 -9.93 5.18
C PRO A 100 -13.12 -11.13 5.09
N PHE A 101 -13.28 -11.92 6.17
CA PHE A 101 -14.09 -13.14 6.18
C PHE A 101 -15.60 -12.86 6.29
N ALA A 102 -15.97 -11.81 7.02
CA ALA A 102 -17.34 -11.35 7.13
C ALA A 102 -17.90 -10.92 5.75
N GLN A 103 -19.13 -11.36 5.45
CA GLN A 103 -19.82 -11.04 4.19
C GLN A 103 -20.59 -9.73 4.31
N ASP A 104 -19.87 -8.62 4.43
CA ASP A 104 -20.44 -7.28 4.50
C ASP A 104 -20.21 -6.46 3.22
N ALA A 105 -20.69 -5.21 3.20
CA ALA A 105 -20.53 -4.30 2.07
C ALA A 105 -19.05 -4.09 1.68
N SER A 106 -18.16 -4.17 2.67
CA SER A 106 -16.73 -3.96 2.53
C SER A 106 -16.08 -5.14 1.78
N SER A 107 -16.47 -6.38 2.10
CA SER A 107 -16.07 -7.59 1.38
C SER A 107 -16.50 -7.58 -0.09
N VAL A 108 -17.75 -7.18 -0.38
CA VAL A 108 -18.24 -7.05 -1.77
C VAL A 108 -17.43 -6.01 -2.55
N SER A 109 -17.17 -4.85 -1.94
CA SER A 109 -16.38 -3.77 -2.56
C SER A 109 -14.92 -4.14 -2.82
N ARG A 110 -14.41 -5.18 -2.14
CA ARG A 110 -13.03 -5.68 -2.25
C ARG A 110 -12.94 -7.01 -3.01
N GLY A 111 -13.92 -7.33 -3.84
CA GLY A 111 -13.86 -8.49 -4.73
C GLY A 111 -14.44 -9.78 -4.18
N GLY A 112 -15.15 -9.72 -3.05
CA GLY A 112 -16.07 -10.75 -2.55
C GLY A 112 -15.45 -12.13 -2.44
N HIS A 113 -14.28 -12.24 -1.82
CA HIS A 113 -13.46 -13.45 -1.86
C HIS A 113 -14.17 -14.66 -1.23
N ALA A 114 -14.03 -15.82 -1.87
CA ALA A 114 -14.41 -17.10 -1.32
C ALA A 114 -13.27 -17.64 -0.46
N TRP A 115 -13.45 -17.58 0.87
CA TRP A 115 -12.44 -17.99 1.84
C TRP A 115 -12.57 -19.46 2.22
N GLN A 116 -11.44 -20.15 2.23
CA GLN A 116 -11.31 -21.54 2.70
C GLN A 116 -9.99 -21.71 3.47
N VAL A 117 -9.96 -22.68 4.37
CA VAL A 117 -8.71 -23.12 5.02
C VAL A 117 -8.08 -24.22 4.18
N LEU A 118 -6.76 -24.15 4.00
CA LEU A 118 -5.93 -25.16 3.36
C LEU A 118 -4.73 -25.43 4.26
N ASP A 119 -4.77 -26.54 5.01
CA ASP A 119 -3.78 -26.87 6.03
C ASP A 119 -3.62 -25.70 7.04
N GLN A 120 -2.41 -25.16 7.23
CA GLN A 120 -2.14 -24.00 8.10
C GLN A 120 -2.20 -22.66 7.33
N ALA A 121 -3.14 -22.50 6.40
CA ALA A 121 -3.28 -21.28 5.61
C ALA A 121 -4.74 -20.94 5.26
N TYR A 122 -5.01 -19.65 5.08
CA TYR A 122 -6.27 -19.15 4.54
C TYR A 122 -6.11 -18.78 3.07
N LEU A 123 -6.95 -19.33 2.22
CA LEU A 123 -7.02 -19.01 0.80
C LEU A 123 -8.33 -18.28 0.51
N GLY A 124 -8.22 -17.06 -0.02
CA GLY A 124 -9.34 -16.25 -0.50
C GLY A 124 -9.28 -16.13 -2.02
N LEU A 125 -10.12 -16.89 -2.72
CA LEU A 125 -10.22 -16.79 -4.18
C LEU A 125 -11.13 -15.64 -4.58
N SER A 126 -10.60 -14.70 -5.35
CA SER A 126 -11.36 -13.52 -5.77
C SER A 126 -12.49 -13.87 -6.72
N GLN A 127 -13.69 -13.38 -6.42
CA GLN A 127 -14.86 -13.49 -7.31
C GLN A 127 -14.89 -12.35 -8.33
N ASN A 128 -14.08 -11.30 -8.13
CA ASN A 128 -13.89 -10.22 -9.09
C ASN A 128 -12.41 -9.82 -9.19
N PRO A 129 -11.62 -10.53 -10.02
CA PRO A 129 -10.19 -10.29 -10.19
C PRO A 129 -9.82 -8.89 -10.72
N GLN A 130 -10.78 -8.14 -11.26
CA GLN A 130 -10.57 -6.75 -11.69
C GLN A 130 -10.54 -5.76 -10.51
N VAL A 131 -11.13 -6.14 -9.38
CA VAL A 131 -11.17 -5.32 -8.15
C VAL A 131 -10.00 -5.64 -7.23
N ALA A 132 -9.74 -6.93 -7.02
CA ALA A 132 -8.62 -7.41 -6.23
C ALA A 132 -8.23 -8.84 -6.65
N GLY A 133 -6.94 -9.15 -6.63
CA GLY A 133 -6.44 -10.51 -6.83
C GLY A 133 -6.84 -11.48 -5.71
N SER A 134 -6.51 -12.76 -5.88
CA SER A 134 -6.70 -13.78 -4.85
C SER A 134 -5.58 -13.73 -3.81
N PHE A 135 -5.93 -13.98 -2.55
CA PHE A 135 -5.01 -13.91 -1.42
C PHE A 135 -4.78 -15.28 -0.78
N LEU A 136 -3.57 -15.49 -0.29
CA LEU A 136 -3.20 -16.65 0.53
C LEU A 136 -2.42 -16.13 1.74
N MET A 137 -2.91 -16.39 2.94
CA MET A 137 -2.24 -16.05 4.20
C MET A 137 -1.79 -17.33 4.89
N ARG A 138 -0.48 -17.53 5.01
CA ARG A 138 0.09 -18.67 5.72
C ARG A 138 0.22 -18.33 7.21
N ILE A 139 -0.20 -19.25 8.06
CA ILE A 139 -0.08 -19.13 9.51
C ILE A 139 1.24 -19.79 9.91
N ALA A 140 2.23 -18.95 10.19
CA ALA A 140 3.49 -19.42 10.74
C ALA A 140 3.31 -19.84 12.21
N PRO A 141 4.16 -20.75 12.73
CA PRO A 141 4.20 -21.08 14.16
C PRO A 141 4.43 -19.81 15.01
N GLU A 142 3.95 -19.80 16.26
CA GLU A 142 3.92 -18.61 17.15
C GLU A 142 5.25 -17.85 17.27
N ASP A 143 6.41 -18.51 17.13
CA ASP A 143 7.74 -17.88 17.20
C ASP A 143 8.12 -17.03 15.97
N ASP A 144 7.39 -17.16 14.85
CA ASP A 144 7.63 -16.38 13.64
C ASP A 144 6.52 -15.33 13.48
N ALA A 145 6.77 -14.16 14.06
CA ALA A 145 5.84 -13.03 14.02
C ALA A 145 5.68 -12.40 12.63
N GLN A 146 6.31 -12.95 11.59
CA GLN A 146 6.21 -12.39 10.25
C GLN A 146 4.85 -12.69 9.60
N VAL A 147 4.28 -11.64 9.00
CA VAL A 147 3.07 -11.73 8.18
C VAL A 147 3.46 -12.35 6.84
N ASP A 148 3.05 -13.60 6.59
CA ASP A 148 3.30 -14.29 5.32
C ASP A 148 2.04 -14.31 4.44
N ILE A 149 1.85 -13.23 3.67
CA ILE A 149 0.72 -13.05 2.76
C ILE A 149 1.20 -13.06 1.32
N TRP A 150 0.47 -13.78 0.47
CA TRP A 150 0.72 -13.96 -0.95
C TRP A 150 -0.48 -13.49 -1.78
N LEU A 151 -0.20 -12.97 -2.96
CA LEU A 151 -1.19 -12.44 -3.91
C LEU A 151 -1.05 -13.13 -5.27
N ASN A 152 -2.17 -13.45 -5.90
CA ASN A 152 -2.23 -13.92 -7.28
C ASN A 152 -3.34 -13.18 -8.05
N ARG A 153 -2.95 -12.40 -9.05
CA ARG A 153 -3.87 -11.58 -9.87
C ARG A 153 -4.44 -12.32 -11.07
N SER A 154 -4.08 -13.58 -11.27
CA SER A 154 -4.64 -14.37 -12.36
C SER A 154 -6.14 -14.60 -12.14
N PRO A 155 -7.00 -14.32 -13.14
CA PRO A 155 -8.41 -14.67 -13.07
C PRO A 155 -8.68 -16.18 -12.94
N SER A 156 -7.69 -17.00 -13.30
CA SER A 156 -7.73 -18.46 -13.18
C SER A 156 -6.91 -18.96 -11.99
N ALA A 157 -6.69 -18.13 -10.97
CA ALA A 157 -6.03 -18.56 -9.75
C ALA A 157 -6.81 -19.71 -9.10
N SER A 158 -6.10 -20.75 -8.69
CA SER A 158 -6.66 -21.93 -8.03
C SER A 158 -5.90 -22.21 -6.75
N ALA A 159 -6.49 -23.04 -5.88
CA ALA A 159 -5.82 -23.52 -4.68
C ALA A 159 -4.45 -24.17 -5.03
N PRO A 160 -3.34 -23.72 -4.42
CA PRO A 160 -2.05 -24.38 -4.59
C PRO A 160 -2.12 -25.82 -4.09
N ARG A 161 -1.38 -26.73 -4.74
CA ARG A 161 -1.24 -28.12 -4.25
C ARG A 161 -0.26 -28.24 -3.09
N ASP A 162 0.66 -27.29 -3.01
CA ASP A 162 1.75 -27.23 -2.05
C ASP A 162 1.94 -25.75 -1.68
N LEU A 163 2.10 -25.49 -0.38
CA LEU A 163 2.26 -24.16 0.20
C LEU A 163 3.73 -23.77 0.39
N GLY A 164 4.66 -24.59 -0.09
CA GLY A 164 6.08 -24.29 -0.16
C GLY A 164 6.35 -23.07 -1.05
N GLN A 165 7.29 -22.23 -0.62
CA GLN A 165 7.60 -20.96 -1.27
C GLN A 165 7.87 -21.13 -2.78
N GLN A 166 8.67 -22.11 -3.18
CA GLN A 166 9.01 -22.33 -4.60
C GLN A 166 7.79 -22.73 -5.43
N GLN A 167 6.86 -23.48 -4.86
CA GLN A 167 5.65 -23.98 -5.51
C GLN A 167 4.63 -22.87 -5.67
N LEU A 168 4.52 -21.99 -4.66
CA LEU A 168 3.73 -20.77 -4.75
C LEU A 168 4.24 -19.87 -5.88
N ILE A 169 5.56 -19.61 -5.91
CA ILE A 169 6.18 -18.81 -6.97
C ILE A 169 5.94 -19.44 -8.35
N ALA A 170 6.13 -20.75 -8.48
CA ALA A 170 5.90 -21.47 -9.74
C ALA A 170 4.43 -21.44 -10.19
N ALA A 171 3.49 -21.36 -9.25
CA ALA A 171 2.05 -21.20 -9.51
C ALA A 171 1.62 -19.72 -9.72
N GLY A 172 2.57 -18.78 -9.78
CA GLY A 172 2.31 -17.37 -10.05
C GLY A 172 1.86 -16.56 -8.84
N TRP A 173 2.04 -17.09 -7.63
CA TRP A 173 1.82 -16.33 -6.40
C TRP A 173 3.03 -15.45 -6.10
N GLN A 174 2.77 -14.22 -5.68
CA GLN A 174 3.80 -13.26 -5.29
C GLN A 174 3.64 -12.89 -3.82
N GLN A 175 4.74 -12.86 -3.07
CA GLN A 175 4.74 -12.56 -1.65
C GLN A 175 4.62 -11.04 -1.44
N VAL A 176 3.71 -10.63 -0.57
CA VAL A 176 3.50 -9.21 -0.22
C VAL A 176 4.40 -8.85 0.96
N VAL A 177 5.37 -7.97 0.72
CA VAL A 177 6.38 -7.55 1.71
C VAL A 177 6.21 -6.08 2.04
N VAL A 178 6.55 -5.70 3.27
CA VAL A 178 6.69 -4.28 3.64
C VAL A 178 8.16 -3.92 3.61
N GLN A 179 8.57 -3.05 2.69
CA GLN A 179 9.89 -2.44 2.77
C GLN A 179 9.88 -1.29 3.79
N PHE A 180 10.86 -1.31 4.69
CA PHE A 180 11.17 -0.16 5.53
C PHE A 180 12.32 0.60 4.87
N ASP A 181 12.05 1.81 4.37
CA ASP A 181 13.13 2.73 4.01
C ASP A 181 13.99 2.95 5.26
N ALA A 182 15.28 2.67 5.15
CA ALA A 182 16.25 2.72 6.23
C ALA A 182 16.45 4.12 6.86
N GLY A 183 15.65 5.13 6.48
CA GLY A 183 15.71 6.50 6.98
C GLY A 183 14.99 6.76 8.31
N VAL A 184 14.21 5.81 8.85
CA VAL A 184 13.48 6.01 10.12
C VAL A 184 13.77 4.86 11.10
N THR A 185 15.02 4.77 11.55
CA THR A 185 15.28 4.25 12.90
C THR A 185 15.95 5.36 13.69
N ARG A 186 15.19 5.97 14.62
CA ARG A 186 15.79 6.77 15.69
C ARG A 186 16.76 5.84 16.42
N GLN A 187 18.05 6.20 16.41
CA GLN A 187 19.00 5.66 17.36
C GLN A 187 18.47 5.94 18.77
N HIS A 188 17.88 4.92 19.40
CA HIS A 188 17.77 4.88 20.85
C HIS A 188 19.20 4.78 21.38
N ARG A 189 19.79 5.93 21.67
CA ARG A 189 21.00 6.01 22.48
C ARG A 189 20.57 5.91 23.94
N HIS A 190 21.12 4.89 24.59
CA HIS A 190 21.00 4.55 26.01
C HIS A 190 21.14 5.75 26.96
#